data_AF-A0A3D4WRZ3-F1
#
_entry.id   AF-A0A3D4WRZ3-F1
#
_cell.length_a   1.000
_cell.length_b   1.000
_cell.length_c   1.000
_cell.angle_alpha   90.00
_cell.angle_beta   90.00
_cell.angle_gamma   90.00
#
_symmetry.space_group_name_H-M   'P 1'
#
loop_
_entity.id
_entity.type
_entity.pdbx_description
1 polymer ?
#
loop_
_entity_poly.entity_id
_entity_poly.type
_entity_poly.pdbx_seq_one_letter_code
_entity_poly.pdbx_strand_id
1 'polypeptide(L)'
;GDDGVVLPDRIAGYRTFTADATRHPAGKALLLFNSGSSEIFRTAQSLALSEDGRNYRDVPAVAGGIRQALLSPDGGSMLIVERFEATGGFIHLDLKTGKRQDIPLPAPVGVMLHAWSPDGRYVAFAQTPWQGSEASNALELELLGKGVLSVLDLTTWKTTDLPEITPAAAASFAPGSEQLAVQRGSEIWVVNVDGSRARQITLPMEGPGITPRVAWSPDGRWLALIEWQTNGTKVLQPMNGLWTTQRFTTVRFVDATGAGRSAPEPVTAGHVLGWRTPRSIVALDYKDWTISEVSLDDGRRRLLSTFKKAHTCELGTQPCQLEEVQVATGLLSSMTVKSAQDPLRGPWPLWLQLIVAAATVVIGLIVYRIVRRVRRRALANAWQSTNASPSADLPESPRT
;
A
#
# COMPACT_ATOMS: atom_id res chain seq x y z
N GLY A 1 19.86 -12.02 13.40
CA GLY A 1 19.75 -13.04 12.35
C GLY A 1 19.05 -12.36 11.21
N ASP A 2 19.80 -11.93 10.19
CA ASP A 2 19.31 -11.24 8.99
C ASP A 2 18.31 -10.08 9.24
N ASP A 3 18.62 -9.24 10.24
CA ASP A 3 17.82 -8.08 10.72
C ASP A 3 17.90 -6.86 9.77
N GLY A 4 17.75 -7.09 8.46
CA GLY A 4 17.82 -6.06 7.43
C GLY A 4 16.47 -5.78 6.78
N VAL A 5 16.29 -4.57 6.25
CA VAL A 5 15.14 -4.24 5.40
C VAL A 5 15.29 -4.99 4.06
N VAL A 6 14.27 -5.76 3.69
CA VAL A 6 14.24 -6.63 2.51
C VAL A 6 13.06 -6.30 1.62
N LEU A 7 13.36 -5.98 0.36
CA LEU A 7 12.40 -6.00 -0.73
C LEU A 7 12.54 -7.33 -1.48
N PRO A 8 11.51 -8.17 -1.56
CA PRO A 8 11.57 -9.37 -2.38
C PRO A 8 11.69 -8.97 -3.86
N ASP A 9 12.52 -9.68 -4.64
CA ASP A 9 12.64 -9.51 -6.09
C ASP A 9 11.31 -9.76 -6.84
N ARG A 10 10.36 -10.42 -6.17
CA ARG A 10 8.98 -10.63 -6.63
C ARG A 10 7.98 -10.45 -5.50
N ILE A 11 7.20 -9.37 -5.57
CA ILE A 11 6.10 -9.11 -4.63
C ILE A 11 4.93 -10.04 -4.97
N ALA A 12 4.43 -10.74 -3.96
CA ALA A 12 3.33 -11.68 -4.13
C ALA A 12 2.03 -10.96 -4.53
N GLY A 13 1.36 -11.54 -5.53
CA GLY A 13 0.06 -11.03 -6.02
C GLY A 13 -1.11 -11.35 -5.08
N TYR A 14 -2.30 -11.01 -5.55
CA TYR A 14 -3.56 -11.11 -4.81
C TYR A 14 -3.86 -12.52 -4.25
N ARG A 15 -4.43 -12.55 -3.04
CA ARG A 15 -4.99 -13.74 -2.38
C ARG A 15 -6.29 -13.37 -1.65
N THR A 16 -7.33 -14.17 -1.85
CA THR A 16 -8.67 -13.94 -1.28
C THR A 16 -8.66 -13.77 0.23
N PHE A 17 -7.83 -14.54 0.94
CA PHE A 17 -7.72 -14.47 2.39
C PHE A 17 -6.32 -13.99 2.80
N THR A 18 -6.27 -12.77 3.33
CA THR A 18 -5.12 -12.20 4.03
C THR A 18 -5.63 -11.72 5.39
N ALA A 19 -4.89 -11.98 6.45
CA ALA A 19 -5.24 -11.56 7.79
C ALA A 19 -5.16 -10.04 7.95
N ASP A 20 -6.09 -9.48 8.73
CA ASP A 20 -6.21 -8.06 9.05
C ASP A 20 -5.09 -7.60 10.00
N ALA A 21 -4.42 -6.51 9.65
CA ALA A 21 -3.33 -5.88 10.41
C ALA A 21 -3.74 -5.42 11.82
N THR A 22 -5.02 -5.13 12.05
CA THR A 22 -5.53 -4.72 13.38
C THR A 22 -5.58 -5.87 14.38
N ARG A 23 -5.69 -7.12 13.90
CA ARG A 23 -5.73 -8.33 14.74
C ARG A 23 -4.44 -9.14 14.68
N HIS A 24 -3.80 -9.11 13.52
CA HIS A 24 -2.56 -9.81 13.22
C HIS A 24 -1.56 -8.79 12.67
N PRO A 25 -0.84 -8.07 13.54
CA PRO A 25 0.03 -6.98 13.11
C PRO A 25 1.03 -7.39 12.03
N ALA A 26 1.35 -6.45 11.15
CA ALA A 26 2.33 -6.65 10.09
C ALA A 26 3.76 -6.47 10.59
N GLY A 27 3.95 -5.73 11.71
CA GLY A 27 5.23 -5.16 12.07
C GLY A 27 5.43 -3.82 11.36
N LYS A 28 6.68 -3.43 11.12
CA LYS A 28 6.98 -2.29 10.26
C LYS A 28 6.77 -2.68 8.80
N ALA A 29 6.01 -1.87 8.06
CA ALA A 29 5.75 -2.06 6.65
C ALA A 29 6.77 -1.31 5.79
N LEU A 30 7.40 -2.01 4.84
CA LEU A 30 8.18 -1.39 3.78
C LEU A 30 7.26 -0.81 2.70
N LEU A 31 6.23 -1.56 2.29
CA LEU A 31 5.28 -1.12 1.26
C LEU A 31 3.85 -1.09 1.78
N LEU A 32 3.09 -0.11 1.31
CA LEU A 32 1.64 -0.11 1.31
C LEU A 32 1.17 -0.07 -0.15
N PHE A 33 0.22 -0.91 -0.54
CA PHE A 33 -0.34 -0.88 -1.88
C PHE A 33 -1.73 -1.50 -1.93
N ASN A 34 -2.55 -1.04 -2.87
CA ASN A 34 -3.85 -1.64 -3.14
C ASN A 34 -3.68 -2.70 -4.24
N SER A 35 -4.26 -3.89 -4.03
CA SER A 35 -4.28 -4.95 -5.03
C SER A 35 -5.64 -5.64 -5.05
N GLY A 36 -6.23 -5.77 -6.24
CA GLY A 36 -7.46 -6.52 -6.44
C GLY A 36 -8.31 -5.93 -7.57
N SER A 37 -9.63 -6.12 -7.51
CA SER A 37 -10.58 -5.43 -8.40
C SER A 37 -11.74 -4.90 -7.57
N SER A 38 -12.28 -3.74 -7.96
CA SER A 38 -13.40 -3.09 -7.27
C SER A 38 -14.71 -3.18 -8.07
N GLU A 39 -14.76 -4.04 -9.09
CA GLU A 39 -15.91 -4.12 -10.01
C GLU A 39 -17.09 -4.92 -9.42
N ILE A 40 -17.11 -6.26 -9.56
CA ILE A 40 -18.32 -7.07 -9.37
C ILE A 40 -18.50 -7.49 -7.90
N PHE A 41 -17.48 -8.08 -7.33
CA PHE A 41 -17.40 -8.66 -5.98
C PHE A 41 -16.55 -7.83 -5.03
N ARG A 42 -15.96 -6.71 -5.51
CA ARG A 42 -15.13 -5.77 -4.74
C ARG A 42 -14.01 -6.49 -3.97
N THR A 43 -13.21 -7.25 -4.69
CA THR A 43 -12.12 -8.06 -4.14
C THR A 43 -10.86 -7.27 -3.78
N ALA A 44 -10.83 -5.94 -3.93
CA ALA A 44 -9.68 -5.09 -3.58
C ALA A 44 -9.26 -5.20 -2.11
N GLN A 45 -7.95 -5.37 -1.88
CA GLN A 45 -7.30 -5.35 -0.56
C GLN A 45 -6.25 -4.24 -0.53
N SER A 46 -6.07 -3.65 0.64
CA SER A 46 -4.98 -2.71 0.90
C SER A 46 -3.93 -3.44 1.73
N LEU A 47 -2.78 -3.70 1.16
CA LEU A 47 -1.78 -4.59 1.72
C LEU A 47 -0.60 -3.81 2.29
N ALA A 48 -0.27 -4.10 3.54
CA ALA A 48 1.01 -3.78 4.15
C ALA A 48 1.98 -4.96 3.97
N LEU A 49 3.10 -4.74 3.28
CA LEU A 49 4.23 -5.68 3.21
C LEU A 49 5.29 -5.26 4.23
N SER A 50 5.61 -6.15 5.16
CA SER A 50 6.61 -5.92 6.20
C SER A 50 8.03 -5.72 5.67
N GLU A 51 8.88 -5.10 6.48
CA GLU A 51 10.29 -4.85 6.20
C GLU A 51 11.14 -6.13 6.04
N ASP A 52 10.65 -7.29 6.49
CA ASP A 52 11.29 -8.59 6.24
C ASP A 52 10.99 -9.17 4.84
N GLY A 53 10.12 -8.51 4.07
CA GLY A 53 9.74 -8.91 2.72
C GLY A 53 8.83 -10.13 2.62
N ARG A 54 8.26 -10.62 3.75
CA ARG A 54 7.49 -11.87 3.79
C ARG A 54 6.09 -11.72 4.37
N ASN A 55 5.87 -10.89 5.38
CA ASN A 55 4.53 -10.74 5.97
C ASN A 55 3.68 -9.76 5.16
N TYR A 56 2.50 -10.24 4.78
CA TYR A 56 1.47 -9.44 4.14
C TYR A 56 0.26 -9.38 5.06
N ARG A 57 -0.23 -8.17 5.35
CA ARG A 57 -1.48 -7.96 6.09
C ARG A 57 -2.42 -7.07 5.31
N ASP A 58 -3.69 -7.42 5.34
CA ASP A 58 -4.74 -6.56 4.84
C ASP A 58 -4.96 -5.41 5.83
N VAL A 59 -5.28 -4.24 5.32
CA VAL A 59 -5.56 -3.04 6.08
C VAL A 59 -6.96 -2.56 5.68
N PRO A 60 -8.03 -3.21 6.19
CA PRO A 60 -9.40 -2.92 5.74
C PRO A 60 -9.81 -1.46 5.98
N ALA A 61 -9.16 -0.80 6.94
CA ALA A 61 -9.41 0.61 7.27
C ALA A 61 -9.20 1.57 6.09
N VAL A 62 -8.44 1.17 5.06
CA VAL A 62 -8.15 1.97 3.86
C VAL A 62 -8.63 1.29 2.55
N ALA A 63 -9.33 0.15 2.68
CA ALA A 63 -9.81 -0.60 1.52
C ALA A 63 -10.94 0.15 0.78
N GLY A 64 -11.03 -0.08 -0.53
CA GLY A 64 -12.13 0.42 -1.36
C GLY A 64 -11.99 1.86 -1.85
N GLY A 65 -10.83 2.51 -1.65
CA GLY A 65 -10.50 3.80 -2.28
C GLY A 65 -11.27 5.02 -1.76
N ILE A 66 -12.17 4.85 -0.79
CA ILE A 66 -12.95 5.92 -0.15
C ILE A 66 -12.17 6.67 0.95
N ARG A 67 -11.00 6.14 1.32
CA ARG A 67 -10.10 6.71 2.32
C ARG A 67 -8.72 6.90 1.74
N GLN A 68 -8.05 7.96 2.17
CA GLN A 68 -6.65 8.20 1.86
C GLN A 68 -5.78 7.77 3.04
N ALA A 69 -4.63 7.16 2.75
CA ALA A 69 -3.64 6.78 3.75
C ALA A 69 -2.27 7.41 3.47
N LEU A 70 -1.53 7.73 4.52
CA LEU A 70 -0.09 7.99 4.49
C LEU A 70 0.63 6.95 5.33
N LEU A 71 1.56 6.21 4.72
CA LEU A 71 2.51 5.37 5.44
C LEU A 71 3.59 6.25 6.09
N SER A 72 3.86 6.02 7.37
CA SER A 72 4.95 6.72 8.08
C SER A 72 6.32 6.37 7.48
N PRO A 73 7.31 7.27 7.55
CA PRO A 73 8.63 7.04 6.95
C PRO A 73 9.37 5.83 7.52
N ASP A 74 9.11 5.47 8.79
CA ASP A 74 9.70 4.30 9.45
C ASP A 74 8.91 3.01 9.24
N GLY A 75 7.77 3.09 8.54
CA GLY A 75 6.87 1.97 8.27
C GLY A 75 6.08 1.48 9.47
N GLY A 76 6.24 2.08 10.65
CA GLY A 76 5.65 1.57 11.90
C GLY A 76 4.18 1.91 12.08
N SER A 77 3.67 2.90 11.35
CA SER A 77 2.30 3.39 11.49
C SER A 77 1.74 4.02 10.20
N MET A 78 0.46 4.35 10.23
CA MET A 78 -0.25 4.99 9.13
C MET A 78 -1.19 6.07 9.66
N LEU A 79 -1.42 7.11 8.87
CA LEU A 79 -2.46 8.10 9.10
C LEU A 79 -3.52 7.96 8.01
N ILE A 80 -4.78 7.89 8.39
CA ILE A 80 -5.90 7.57 7.51
C ILE A 80 -6.98 8.65 7.67
N VAL A 81 -7.59 9.05 6.55
CA VAL A 81 -8.68 10.03 6.53
C VAL A 81 -9.72 9.69 5.46
N GLU A 82 -10.95 10.14 5.64
CA GLU A 82 -11.98 10.07 4.60
C GLU A 82 -11.59 10.94 3.40
N ARG A 83 -11.78 10.42 2.18
CA ARG A 83 -11.30 11.07 0.95
C ARG A 83 -12.33 11.99 0.31
N PHE A 84 -13.60 11.61 0.37
CA PHE A 84 -14.67 12.27 -0.40
C PHE A 84 -15.70 12.99 0.48
N GLU A 85 -15.54 12.91 1.80
CA GLU A 85 -16.48 13.45 2.78
C GLU A 85 -15.76 14.28 3.85
N ALA A 86 -16.53 15.06 4.61
CA ALA A 86 -15.99 15.77 5.75
C ALA A 86 -15.63 14.77 6.86
N THR A 87 -14.48 14.96 7.48
CA THR A 87 -14.02 14.15 8.61
C THR A 87 -13.93 14.97 9.89
N GLY A 88 -14.30 14.36 11.02
CA GLY A 88 -14.08 14.93 12.35
C GLY A 88 -12.69 14.66 12.93
N GLY A 89 -11.80 13.98 12.19
CA GLY A 89 -10.48 13.62 12.68
C GLY A 89 -9.67 12.73 11.74
N PHE A 90 -8.51 12.31 12.22
CA PHE A 90 -7.66 11.31 11.57
C PHE A 90 -7.70 10.00 12.33
N ILE A 91 -7.41 8.92 11.65
CA ILE A 91 -7.16 7.62 12.28
C ILE A 91 -5.66 7.34 12.19
N HIS A 92 -4.99 7.23 13.33
CA HIS A 92 -3.63 6.71 13.43
C HIS A 92 -3.68 5.21 13.73
N LEU A 93 -3.03 4.42 12.87
CA LEU A 93 -2.96 2.96 13.00
C LEU A 93 -1.50 2.57 13.22
N ASP A 94 -1.19 2.01 14.39
CA ASP A 94 0.11 1.39 14.66
C ASP A 94 0.15 -0.02 14.04
N LEU A 95 1.05 -0.24 13.08
CA LEU A 95 1.15 -1.49 12.32
C LEU A 95 1.90 -2.60 13.06
N LYS A 96 2.63 -2.26 14.12
CA LYS A 96 3.36 -3.20 14.98
C LYS A 96 2.44 -3.87 15.99
N THR A 97 1.42 -3.16 16.44
CA THR A 97 0.50 -3.58 17.50
C THR A 97 -0.93 -3.77 17.00
N GLY A 98 -1.30 -3.19 15.84
CA GLY A 98 -2.67 -3.13 15.35
C GLY A 98 -3.54 -2.10 16.08
N LYS A 99 -2.96 -1.32 17.01
CA LYS A 99 -3.71 -0.35 17.81
C LYS A 99 -4.16 0.83 16.95
N ARG A 100 -5.45 1.15 17.06
CA ARG A 100 -6.06 2.33 16.45
C ARG A 100 -6.18 3.46 17.47
N GLN A 101 -5.87 4.67 17.06
CA GLN A 101 -6.09 5.91 17.80
C GLN A 101 -6.76 6.94 16.90
N ASP A 102 -7.89 7.49 17.35
CA ASP A 102 -8.54 8.60 16.64
C ASP A 102 -7.95 9.94 17.13
N ILE A 103 -7.68 10.83 16.20
CA ILE A 103 -7.09 12.16 16.43
C ILE A 103 -8.13 13.20 16.01
N PRO A 104 -8.79 13.89 16.96
CA PRO A 104 -9.89 14.78 16.63
C PRO A 104 -9.41 16.05 15.93
N LEU A 105 -10.21 16.52 14.99
CA LEU A 105 -10.14 17.88 14.45
C LEU A 105 -11.13 18.78 15.21
N PRO A 106 -10.89 20.10 15.29
CA PRO A 106 -11.78 21.02 16.01
C PRO A 106 -13.22 21.06 15.45
N ALA A 107 -13.38 20.79 14.17
CA ALA A 107 -14.67 20.68 13.49
C ALA A 107 -14.57 19.73 12.29
N PRO A 108 -15.69 19.16 11.81
CA PRO A 108 -15.71 18.39 10.59
C PRO A 108 -15.30 19.21 9.36
N VAL A 109 -14.27 18.75 8.64
CA VAL A 109 -13.72 19.43 7.45
C VAL A 109 -13.35 18.40 6.40
N GLY A 110 -13.35 18.82 5.14
CA GLY A 110 -12.74 18.03 4.09
C GLY A 110 -11.22 18.09 4.20
N VAL A 111 -10.54 16.98 3.95
CA VAL A 111 -9.08 16.85 4.15
C VAL A 111 -8.43 16.12 2.98
N MET A 112 -7.26 16.59 2.57
CA MET A 112 -6.35 15.87 1.66
C MET A 112 -4.96 15.80 2.26
N LEU A 113 -4.49 14.59 2.55
CA LEU A 113 -3.14 14.35 3.06
C LEU A 113 -2.10 14.59 1.96
N HIS A 114 -1.05 15.35 2.28
CA HIS A 114 0.06 15.60 1.37
C HIS A 114 1.31 14.79 1.71
N ALA A 115 1.90 14.99 2.89
CA ALA A 115 3.19 14.38 3.23
C ALA A 115 3.37 14.16 4.73
N TRP A 116 4.23 13.21 5.09
CA TRP A 116 4.71 12.98 6.46
C TRP A 116 6.18 13.40 6.53
N SER A 117 6.57 14.11 7.59
CA SER A 117 7.95 14.53 7.79
C SER A 117 8.88 13.34 8.05
N PRO A 118 10.14 13.36 7.56
CA PRO A 118 11.09 12.25 7.69
C PRO A 118 11.33 11.74 9.12
N ASP A 119 11.31 12.64 10.11
CA ASP A 119 11.42 12.33 11.54
C ASP A 119 10.14 11.72 12.15
N GLY A 120 9.05 11.64 11.38
CA GLY A 120 7.77 11.07 11.82
C GLY A 120 6.91 12.02 12.66
N ARG A 121 7.33 13.26 12.90
CA ARG A 121 6.63 14.18 13.82
C ARG A 121 5.44 14.90 13.19
N TYR A 122 5.55 15.34 11.94
CA TYR A 122 4.61 16.24 11.30
C TYR A 122 3.90 15.59 10.12
N VAL A 123 2.65 15.98 9.91
CA VAL A 123 1.89 15.65 8.70
C VAL A 123 1.33 16.91 8.09
N ALA A 124 1.62 17.14 6.81
CA ALA A 124 1.07 18.24 6.02
C ALA A 124 -0.18 17.76 5.28
N PHE A 125 -1.23 18.56 5.33
CA PHE A 125 -2.52 18.28 4.67
C PHE A 125 -3.21 19.58 4.28
N ALA A 126 -4.04 19.54 3.25
CA ALA A 126 -4.97 20.62 2.94
C ALA A 126 -6.31 20.36 3.64
N GLN A 127 -6.97 21.42 4.12
CA GLN A 127 -8.31 21.33 4.68
C GLN A 127 -9.22 22.46 4.19
N THR A 128 -10.52 22.18 4.11
CA THR A 128 -11.54 23.18 3.77
C THR A 128 -12.84 22.84 4.50
N PRO A 129 -13.64 23.82 4.95
CA PRO A 129 -15.03 23.58 5.31
C PRO A 129 -15.74 22.86 4.16
N TRP A 130 -16.48 21.79 4.48
CA TRP A 130 -17.13 20.96 3.47
C TRP A 130 -18.53 20.57 3.92
N GLN A 131 -19.52 20.81 3.05
CA GLN A 131 -20.93 20.54 3.33
C GLN A 131 -21.48 19.34 2.54
N GLY A 132 -20.63 18.65 1.77
CA GLY A 132 -21.05 17.59 0.86
C GLY A 132 -21.34 18.09 -0.54
N SER A 133 -21.32 17.16 -1.50
CA SER A 133 -21.68 17.39 -2.91
C SER A 133 -22.14 16.07 -3.53
N GLU A 134 -22.99 16.15 -4.56
CA GLU A 134 -23.36 14.97 -5.36
C GLU A 134 -22.23 14.50 -6.29
N ALA A 135 -21.28 15.39 -6.62
CA ALA A 135 -20.15 15.04 -7.48
C ALA A 135 -19.04 14.34 -6.67
N SER A 136 -18.66 13.14 -7.12
CA SER A 136 -17.74 12.24 -6.40
C SER A 136 -16.33 12.81 -6.15
N ASN A 137 -15.89 13.81 -6.92
CA ASN A 137 -14.58 14.44 -6.80
C ASN A 137 -14.64 15.92 -6.37
N ALA A 138 -15.81 16.43 -5.99
CA ALA A 138 -15.96 17.86 -5.71
C ALA A 138 -15.14 18.33 -4.51
N LEU A 139 -15.01 17.49 -3.46
CA LEU A 139 -14.18 17.82 -2.31
C LEU A 139 -12.71 17.99 -2.70
N GLU A 140 -12.19 17.07 -3.51
CA GLU A 140 -10.80 17.12 -3.97
C GLU A 140 -10.54 18.37 -4.82
N LEU A 141 -11.46 18.71 -5.73
CA LEU A 141 -11.37 19.93 -6.53
C LEU A 141 -11.44 21.20 -5.67
N GLU A 142 -12.27 21.21 -4.63
CA GLU A 142 -12.34 22.35 -3.70
C GLU A 142 -11.06 22.50 -2.89
N LEU A 143 -10.48 21.41 -2.40
CA LEU A 143 -9.20 21.42 -1.70
C LEU A 143 -8.05 21.90 -2.59
N LEU A 144 -8.02 21.51 -3.87
CA LEU A 144 -7.02 21.99 -4.83
C LEU A 144 -7.17 23.47 -5.17
N GLY A 145 -8.38 24.02 -5.10
CA GLY A 145 -8.67 25.42 -5.42
C GLY A 145 -8.64 26.38 -4.23
N LYS A 146 -8.97 25.91 -3.03
CA LYS A 146 -9.20 26.74 -1.84
C LYS A 146 -8.68 26.14 -0.53
N GLY A 147 -8.21 24.90 -0.54
CA GLY A 147 -7.83 24.18 0.67
C GLY A 147 -6.63 24.81 1.36
N VAL A 148 -6.81 25.14 2.65
CA VAL A 148 -5.78 25.73 3.50
C VAL A 148 -4.73 24.68 3.84
N LEU A 149 -3.47 24.93 3.50
CA LEU A 149 -2.38 24.07 3.93
C LEU A 149 -2.24 24.14 5.45
N SER A 150 -2.14 22.99 6.08
CA SER A 150 -2.04 22.85 7.54
C SER A 150 -1.02 21.77 7.90
N VAL A 151 -0.39 21.93 9.05
CA VAL A 151 0.60 20.99 9.59
C VAL A 151 0.12 20.47 10.95
N LEU A 152 -0.10 19.16 11.05
CA LEU A 152 -0.40 18.44 12.28
C LEU A 152 0.91 18.00 12.95
N ASP A 153 1.13 18.41 14.20
CA ASP A 153 2.19 17.85 15.06
C ASP A 153 1.65 16.62 15.82
N LEU A 154 2.16 15.44 15.51
CA LEU A 154 1.71 14.17 16.11
C LEU A 154 2.19 13.97 17.56
N THR A 155 3.07 14.83 18.07
CA THR A 155 3.49 14.77 19.49
C THR A 155 2.55 15.58 20.39
N THR A 156 2.01 16.68 19.87
CA THR A 156 1.13 17.59 20.63
C THR A 156 -0.33 17.54 20.18
N TRP A 157 -0.61 16.91 19.04
CA TRP A 157 -1.90 16.88 18.34
C TRP A 157 -2.40 18.27 17.91
N LYS A 158 -1.51 19.26 17.85
CA LYS A 158 -1.84 20.62 17.44
C LYS A 158 -1.69 20.77 15.93
N THR A 159 -2.69 21.40 15.32
CA THR A 159 -2.64 21.85 13.92
C THR A 159 -2.20 23.31 13.84
N THR A 160 -1.33 23.61 12.88
CA THR A 160 -0.92 24.98 12.53
C THR A 160 -1.29 25.23 11.07
N ASP A 161 -2.10 26.26 10.82
CA ASP A 161 -2.55 26.65 9.48
C ASP A 161 -1.54 27.58 8.82
N LEU A 162 -1.31 27.38 7.52
CA LEU A 162 -0.36 28.12 6.68
C LEU A 162 -1.09 28.85 5.54
N PRO A 163 -1.92 29.87 5.83
CA PRO A 163 -2.79 30.52 4.84
C PRO A 163 -2.02 31.29 3.76
N GLU A 164 -0.79 31.71 4.03
CA GLU A 164 0.00 32.50 3.08
C GLU A 164 0.40 31.72 1.81
N ILE A 165 0.49 30.38 1.90
CA ILE A 165 0.87 29.50 0.78
C ILE A 165 -0.28 28.55 0.40
N THR A 166 -1.49 29.11 0.40
CA THR A 166 -2.74 28.42 0.05
C THR A 166 -3.28 28.92 -1.31
N PRO A 167 -3.92 28.07 -2.13
CA PRO A 167 -4.08 26.62 -1.95
C PRO A 167 -2.79 25.84 -2.24
N ALA A 168 -2.61 24.72 -1.53
CA ALA A 168 -1.51 23.78 -1.76
C ALA A 168 -2.01 22.57 -2.55
N ALA A 169 -1.49 22.38 -3.76
CA ALA A 169 -1.81 21.21 -4.58
C ALA A 169 -0.99 19.98 -4.16
N ALA A 170 0.23 20.21 -3.67
CA ALA A 170 1.13 19.18 -3.18
C ALA A 170 2.09 19.76 -2.15
N ALA A 171 2.60 18.91 -1.25
CA ALA A 171 3.70 19.26 -0.36
C ALA A 171 4.66 18.07 -0.18
N SER A 172 5.90 18.37 0.19
CA SER A 172 6.93 17.40 0.58
C SER A 172 7.86 18.04 1.61
N PHE A 173 8.13 17.34 2.71
CA PHE A 173 9.04 17.81 3.75
C PHE A 173 10.50 17.70 3.31
N ALA A 174 11.30 18.69 3.69
CA ALA A 174 12.74 18.64 3.60
C ALA A 174 13.32 17.58 4.57
N PRO A 175 14.54 17.08 4.35
CA PRO A 175 15.15 16.03 5.19
C PRO A 175 15.26 16.38 6.68
N GLY A 176 15.41 17.67 7.02
CA GLY A 176 15.45 18.15 8.40
C GLY A 176 14.08 18.25 9.10
N SER A 177 12.99 17.98 8.39
CA SER A 177 11.60 18.11 8.88
C SER A 177 11.13 19.52 9.25
N GLU A 178 11.99 20.56 9.24
CA GLU A 178 11.56 21.92 9.60
C GLU A 178 10.96 22.72 8.43
N GLN A 179 11.14 22.25 7.20
CA GLN A 179 10.71 22.93 5.98
C GLN A 179 9.87 22.03 5.08
N LEU A 180 9.00 22.65 4.30
CA LEU A 180 8.22 22.00 3.25
C LEU A 180 8.48 22.70 1.91
N ALA A 181 8.64 21.90 0.86
CA ALA A 181 8.34 22.37 -0.48
C ALA A 181 6.84 22.22 -0.71
N VAL A 182 6.20 23.32 -1.12
CA VAL A 182 4.76 23.43 -1.33
C VAL A 182 4.52 23.90 -2.76
N GLN A 183 3.62 23.23 -3.46
CA GLN A 183 3.20 23.67 -4.77
C GLN A 183 1.90 24.47 -4.67
N ARG A 184 1.95 25.72 -5.17
CA ARG A 184 0.83 26.65 -5.24
C ARG A 184 0.63 27.06 -6.70
N GLY A 185 -0.37 26.49 -7.36
CA GLY A 185 -0.54 26.66 -8.81
C GLY A 185 0.68 26.12 -9.58
N SER A 186 1.31 26.98 -10.39
CA SER A 186 2.57 26.68 -11.11
C SER A 186 3.83 27.04 -10.31
N GLU A 187 3.68 27.64 -9.13
CA GLU A 187 4.79 28.07 -8.29
C GLU A 187 5.17 27.00 -7.27
N ILE A 188 6.45 26.97 -6.94
CA ILE A 188 6.98 26.15 -5.85
C ILE A 188 7.54 27.07 -4.79
N TRP A 189 7.11 26.87 -3.57
CA TRP A 189 7.54 27.64 -2.41
C TRP A 189 8.21 26.72 -1.40
N VAL A 190 9.22 27.22 -0.71
CA VAL A 190 9.78 26.59 0.49
C VAL A 190 9.36 27.41 1.69
N VAL A 191 8.77 26.76 2.68
CA VAL A 191 8.23 27.39 3.90
C VAL A 191 8.57 26.57 5.13
N ASN A 192 8.75 27.21 6.27
CA ASN A 192 8.91 26.48 7.53
C ASN A 192 7.58 25.88 7.99
N VAL A 193 7.64 24.85 8.84
CA VAL A 193 6.45 24.20 9.44
C VAL A 193 5.55 25.13 10.24
N ASP A 194 6.10 26.25 10.75
CA ASP A 194 5.38 27.29 11.48
C ASP A 194 4.86 28.43 10.59
N GLY A 195 5.06 28.33 9.27
CA GLY A 195 4.69 29.34 8.28
C GLY A 195 5.72 30.45 8.07
N SER A 196 6.76 30.52 8.91
CA SER A 196 7.80 31.52 8.74
C SER A 196 8.69 31.21 7.53
N ARG A 197 9.35 32.25 7.00
CA ARG A 197 10.36 32.15 5.94
C ARG A 197 9.88 31.43 4.68
N ALA A 198 8.85 31.97 4.06
CA ALA A 198 8.45 31.60 2.71
C ALA A 198 9.44 32.16 1.67
N ARG A 199 9.94 31.32 0.77
CA ARG A 199 10.65 31.76 -0.45
C ARG A 199 10.21 30.97 -1.66
N GLN A 200 10.10 31.64 -2.79
CA GLN A 200 9.80 31.00 -4.07
C GLN A 200 11.06 30.34 -4.64
N ILE A 201 10.90 29.16 -5.24
CA ILE A 201 11.89 28.52 -6.08
C ILE A 201 11.60 28.92 -7.53
N THR A 202 12.58 29.55 -8.18
CA THR A 202 12.48 29.86 -9.60
C THR A 202 12.60 28.57 -10.41
N LEU A 203 11.57 28.28 -11.20
CA LEU A 203 11.57 27.13 -12.10
C LEU A 203 12.21 27.52 -13.44
N PRO A 204 12.99 26.61 -14.07
CA PRO A 204 13.59 26.86 -15.37
C PRO A 204 12.55 26.87 -16.52
N MET A 205 11.31 26.45 -16.27
CA MET A 205 10.22 26.40 -17.24
C MET A 205 8.87 26.34 -16.53
N GLU A 206 7.82 26.81 -17.20
CA GLU A 206 6.44 26.65 -16.73
C GLU A 206 5.99 25.19 -16.94
N GLY A 207 5.15 24.67 -16.04
CA GLY A 207 4.54 23.35 -16.23
C GLY A 207 5.22 22.11 -15.62
N PRO A 208 6.24 22.17 -14.76
CA PRO A 208 6.57 21.05 -13.88
C PRO A 208 5.94 21.21 -12.48
N GLY A 209 5.67 20.07 -11.85
CA GLY A 209 5.13 19.93 -10.50
C GLY A 209 6.14 19.32 -9.54
N ILE A 210 6.01 19.54 -8.24
CA ILE A 210 6.80 18.74 -7.30
C ILE A 210 6.32 17.30 -7.33
N THR A 211 7.23 16.35 -7.15
CA THR A 211 6.86 14.97 -6.85
C THR A 211 6.18 14.93 -5.48
N PRO A 212 4.88 14.63 -5.36
CA PRO A 212 4.19 14.66 -4.06
C PRO A 212 4.87 13.72 -3.07
N ARG A 213 4.87 14.06 -1.77
CA ARG A 213 5.49 13.30 -0.66
C ARG A 213 7.02 13.23 -0.69
N VAL A 214 7.63 13.01 -1.85
CA VAL A 214 9.04 12.58 -1.97
C VAL A 214 9.89 13.47 -2.87
N ALA A 215 9.57 14.76 -2.99
CA ALA A 215 10.30 15.69 -3.84
C ALA A 215 11.76 15.87 -3.40
N TRP A 216 12.02 15.95 -2.09
CA TRP A 216 13.36 16.28 -1.59
C TRP A 216 14.36 15.14 -1.65
N SER A 217 15.56 15.43 -2.16
CA SER A 217 16.70 14.52 -2.01
C SER A 217 17.10 14.39 -0.54
N PRO A 218 17.65 13.24 -0.09
CA PRO A 218 18.00 13.02 1.31
C PRO A 218 19.06 13.98 1.86
N ASP A 219 19.87 14.58 0.99
CA ASP A 219 20.88 15.58 1.35
C ASP A 219 20.37 17.04 1.27
N GLY A 220 19.09 17.24 0.94
CA GLY A 220 18.44 18.55 0.90
C GLY A 220 18.88 19.43 -0.28
N ARG A 221 19.61 18.89 -1.26
CA ARG A 221 20.11 19.69 -2.38
C ARG A 221 19.12 19.84 -3.52
N TRP A 222 18.28 18.84 -3.75
CA TRP A 222 17.46 18.75 -4.95
C TRP A 222 15.98 18.58 -4.62
N LEU A 223 15.15 19.21 -5.44
CA LEU A 223 13.73 18.87 -5.55
C LEU A 223 13.51 18.14 -6.87
N ALA A 224 12.95 16.94 -6.81
CA ALA A 224 12.46 16.18 -7.95
C ALA A 224 11.12 16.74 -8.41
N LEU A 225 11.08 17.12 -9.68
CA LEU A 225 9.92 17.66 -10.36
C LEU A 225 9.45 16.70 -11.45
N ILE A 226 8.14 16.64 -11.66
CA ILE A 226 7.50 15.84 -12.70
C ILE A 226 6.72 16.76 -13.62
N GLU A 227 6.85 16.60 -14.94
CA GLU A 227 6.11 17.41 -15.91
C GLU A 227 4.61 17.09 -15.85
N TRP A 228 3.76 18.13 -15.81
CA TRP A 228 2.32 17.96 -16.00
C TRP A 228 2.08 17.55 -17.45
N GLN A 229 1.50 16.38 -17.69
CA GLN A 229 1.05 16.02 -19.03
C GLN A 229 -0.30 16.72 -19.29
N THR A 230 -0.35 17.58 -20.30
CA THR A 230 -1.60 18.17 -20.79
C THR A 230 -2.21 17.26 -21.85
N ASN A 231 -3.48 16.86 -21.68
CA ASN A 231 -4.24 16.25 -22.77
C ASN A 231 -5.15 17.32 -23.38
N GLY A 232 -4.60 18.10 -24.32
CA GLY A 232 -5.28 19.29 -24.85
C GLY A 232 -5.32 20.42 -23.82
N THR A 233 -6.51 20.88 -23.43
CA THR A 233 -6.72 22.02 -22.51
C THR A 233 -6.79 21.65 -21.02
N LYS A 234 -6.74 20.36 -20.66
CA LYS A 234 -6.78 19.91 -19.27
C LYS A 234 -5.37 19.64 -18.76
N VAL A 235 -4.94 20.43 -17.77
CA VAL A 235 -3.78 20.10 -16.93
C VAL A 235 -4.18 18.90 -16.07
N LEU A 236 -3.61 17.72 -16.36
CA LEU A 236 -3.82 16.55 -15.52
C LEU A 236 -2.91 16.69 -14.31
N GLN A 237 -3.51 17.02 -13.17
CA GLN A 237 -2.75 17.11 -11.95
C GLN A 237 -2.29 15.71 -11.48
N PRO A 238 -1.02 15.46 -11.10
CA PRO A 238 -0.63 14.43 -10.14
C PRO A 238 -1.39 14.64 -8.84
N MET A 239 -2.63 14.19 -8.92
CA MET A 239 -3.57 14.09 -7.83
C MET A 239 -3.08 12.97 -6.93
N ASN A 240 -3.12 13.21 -5.63
CA ASN A 240 -2.75 12.26 -4.59
C ASN A 240 -3.72 11.07 -4.58
N GLY A 241 -3.57 10.15 -5.55
CA GLY A 241 -4.39 8.96 -5.71
C GLY A 241 -5.48 9.04 -6.80
N LEU A 242 -5.44 9.99 -7.76
CA LEU A 242 -6.22 9.82 -8.99
C LEU A 242 -5.30 9.33 -10.11
N TRP A 243 -5.55 8.07 -10.48
CA TRP A 243 -5.34 7.43 -11.79
C TRP A 243 -4.41 8.17 -12.75
N THR A 244 -3.11 8.07 -12.50
CA THR A 244 -2.18 8.24 -13.61
C THR A 244 -1.79 6.85 -14.09
N THR A 245 -2.49 6.37 -15.13
CA THR A 245 -2.09 5.23 -15.97
C THR A 245 -0.79 5.53 -16.75
N GLN A 246 0.06 6.40 -16.22
CA GLN A 246 1.24 6.97 -16.87
C GLN A 246 2.33 5.90 -16.99
N ARG A 247 2.91 5.83 -18.20
CA ARG A 247 3.98 4.86 -18.53
C ARG A 247 5.32 5.30 -17.97
N PHE A 248 5.73 6.55 -18.23
CA PHE A 248 6.94 7.19 -17.72
C PHE A 248 6.76 8.71 -17.71
N THR A 249 7.39 9.39 -16.75
CA THR A 249 7.52 10.85 -16.71
C THR A 249 8.99 11.25 -16.74
N THR A 250 9.26 12.44 -17.29
CA THR A 250 10.58 13.06 -17.17
C THR A 250 10.69 13.65 -15.78
N VAL A 251 11.60 13.10 -14.97
CA VAL A 251 11.92 13.64 -13.65
C VAL A 251 13.05 14.64 -13.82
N ARG A 252 12.77 15.89 -13.49
CA ARG A 252 13.74 16.99 -13.48
C ARG A 252 14.15 17.32 -12.07
N PHE A 253 15.27 18.01 -11.92
CA PHE A 253 15.76 18.43 -10.62
C PHE A 253 15.98 19.94 -10.60
N VAL A 254 15.67 20.57 -9.48
CA VAL A 254 15.98 21.98 -9.24
C VAL A 254 16.75 22.11 -7.94
N ASP A 255 17.68 23.08 -7.89
CA ASP A 255 18.43 23.40 -6.68
C ASP A 255 17.48 23.90 -5.59
N ALA A 256 17.26 23.05 -4.61
CA ALA A 256 16.38 23.32 -3.51
C ALA A 256 16.96 24.39 -2.58
N THR A 257 18.28 24.59 -2.57
CA THR A 257 18.96 25.56 -1.69
C THR A 257 18.81 27.00 -2.17
N GLY A 258 18.48 27.21 -3.45
CA GLY A 258 18.46 28.54 -4.07
C GLY A 258 19.85 29.13 -4.34
N ALA A 259 20.92 28.33 -4.22
CA ALA A 259 22.30 28.77 -4.47
C ALA A 259 22.67 28.82 -5.97
N GLY A 260 21.74 28.48 -6.87
CA GLY A 260 21.96 28.51 -8.32
C GLY A 260 22.84 27.37 -8.84
N ARG A 261 22.86 26.23 -8.14
CA ARG A 261 23.64 25.05 -8.57
C ARG A 261 23.06 24.45 -9.85
N SER A 262 23.95 23.98 -10.71
CA SER A 262 23.56 23.15 -11.86
C SER A 262 22.96 21.84 -11.36
N ALA A 263 21.70 21.62 -11.70
CA ALA A 263 20.98 20.41 -11.32
C ALA A 263 21.41 19.21 -12.18
N PRO A 264 21.25 17.96 -11.67
CA PRO A 264 21.45 16.77 -12.48
C PRO A 264 20.60 16.78 -13.75
N GLU A 265 21.08 16.09 -14.79
CA GLU A 265 20.33 15.91 -16.03
C GLU A 265 18.99 15.21 -15.76
N PRO A 266 17.91 15.57 -16.49
CA PRO A 266 16.63 14.90 -16.36
C PRO A 266 16.72 13.40 -16.62
N VAL A 267 16.01 12.60 -15.84
CA VAL A 267 15.94 11.14 -16.00
C VAL A 267 14.53 10.70 -16.35
N THR A 268 14.41 9.62 -17.12
CA THR A 268 13.11 8.98 -17.38
C THR A 268 12.82 7.93 -16.32
N ALA A 269 11.73 8.10 -15.57
CA ALA A 269 11.31 7.17 -14.54
C ALA A 269 9.80 6.94 -14.58
N GLY A 270 9.34 5.87 -13.93
CA GLY A 270 7.91 5.70 -13.64
C GLY A 270 7.46 6.64 -12.52
N HIS A 271 6.43 6.26 -11.77
CA HIS A 271 6.01 6.99 -10.58
C HIS A 271 7.10 6.94 -9.50
N VAL A 272 7.61 8.09 -9.09
CA VAL A 272 8.70 8.17 -8.09
C VAL A 272 8.16 7.81 -6.72
N LEU A 273 8.70 6.75 -6.12
CA LEU A 273 8.32 6.25 -4.81
C LEU A 273 9.17 6.84 -3.68
N GLY A 274 10.38 7.32 -3.99
CA GLY A 274 11.28 7.93 -3.02
C GLY A 274 12.73 7.92 -3.46
N TRP A 275 13.59 8.45 -2.62
CA TRP A 275 15.03 8.49 -2.84
C TRP A 275 15.71 7.36 -2.08
N ARG A 276 16.59 6.63 -2.76
CA ARG A 276 17.43 5.63 -2.11
C ARG A 276 18.77 6.21 -1.67
N THR A 277 19.32 7.11 -2.48
CA THR A 277 20.52 7.90 -2.18
C THR A 277 20.35 9.32 -2.70
N PRO A 278 21.24 10.28 -2.37
CA PRO A 278 21.24 11.59 -3.01
C PRO A 278 21.39 11.60 -4.54
N ARG A 279 21.78 10.46 -5.14
CA ARG A 279 22.01 10.31 -6.59
C ARG A 279 21.20 9.17 -7.21
N SER A 280 20.23 8.61 -6.50
CA SER A 280 19.33 7.58 -7.04
C SER A 280 17.93 7.64 -6.46
N ILE A 281 16.95 7.46 -7.34
CA ILE A 281 15.52 7.40 -7.00
C ILE A 281 14.99 5.98 -7.22
N VAL A 282 13.96 5.61 -6.48
CA VAL A 282 13.19 4.38 -6.68
C VAL A 282 11.88 4.76 -7.34
N ALA A 283 11.52 4.08 -8.42
CA ALA A 283 10.33 4.37 -9.20
C ALA A 283 9.56 3.10 -9.56
N LEU A 284 8.24 3.25 -9.67
CA LEU A 284 7.29 2.22 -10.07
C LEU A 284 6.85 2.44 -11.52
N ASP A 285 7.05 1.43 -12.36
CA ASP A 285 6.45 1.36 -13.69
C ASP A 285 5.10 0.62 -13.61
N TYR A 286 3.99 1.32 -13.83
CA TYR A 286 2.64 0.76 -13.79
C TYR A 286 2.27 -0.09 -15.02
N LYS A 287 3.04 -0.04 -16.12
CA LYS A 287 2.79 -0.90 -17.29
C LYS A 287 3.30 -2.31 -17.03
N ASP A 288 4.53 -2.37 -16.51
CA ASP A 288 5.22 -3.63 -16.31
C ASP A 288 5.13 -4.13 -14.85
N TRP A 289 4.60 -3.30 -13.95
CA TRP A 289 4.54 -3.48 -12.49
C TRP A 289 5.90 -3.81 -11.92
N THR A 290 6.87 -2.96 -12.24
CA THR A 290 8.25 -3.13 -11.79
C THR A 290 8.68 -1.97 -10.91
N ILE A 291 9.42 -2.27 -9.87
CA ILE A 291 10.13 -1.28 -9.05
C ILE A 291 11.57 -1.28 -9.52
N SER A 292 12.08 -0.11 -9.92
CA SER A 292 13.45 0.07 -10.38
C SER A 292 14.14 1.20 -9.64
N GLU A 293 15.44 1.06 -9.40
CA GLU A 293 16.32 2.16 -9.04
C GLU A 293 16.79 2.87 -10.31
N VAL A 294 16.71 4.20 -10.34
CA VAL A 294 17.19 5.04 -11.44
C VAL A 294 18.34 5.88 -10.94
N SER A 295 19.50 5.73 -11.59
CA SER A 295 20.69 6.54 -11.35
C SER A 295 20.52 7.93 -11.94
N LEU A 296 20.87 8.97 -11.18
CA LEU A 296 20.87 10.36 -11.66
C LEU A 296 22.13 10.71 -12.46
N ASP A 297 23.17 9.88 -12.41
CA ASP A 297 24.44 10.16 -13.09
C ASP A 297 24.41 9.78 -14.58
N ASP A 298 23.70 8.70 -14.92
CA ASP A 298 23.65 8.15 -16.27
C ASP A 298 22.23 7.74 -16.72
N GLY A 299 21.21 7.96 -15.90
CA GLY A 299 19.83 7.58 -16.19
C GLY A 299 19.60 6.06 -16.23
N ARG A 300 20.59 5.23 -15.89
CA ARG A 300 20.43 3.77 -15.96
C ARG A 300 19.45 3.28 -14.91
N ARG A 301 18.66 2.28 -15.31
CA ARG A 301 17.64 1.64 -14.48
C ARG A 301 18.11 0.25 -14.05
N ARG A 302 18.04 -0.02 -12.75
CA ARG A 302 18.29 -1.34 -12.16
C ARG A 302 16.99 -1.88 -11.61
N LEU A 303 16.52 -3.00 -12.13
CA LEU A 303 15.34 -3.69 -11.62
C LEU A 303 15.56 -4.11 -10.16
N LEU A 304 14.62 -3.76 -9.28
CA LEU A 304 14.64 -4.14 -7.86
C LEU A 304 13.59 -5.21 -7.55
N SER A 305 12.38 -5.04 -8.09
CA SER A 305 11.28 -5.96 -7.81
C SER A 305 10.23 -5.94 -8.92
N THR A 306 9.43 -6.99 -8.96
CA THR A 306 8.28 -7.12 -9.85
C THR A 306 7.05 -7.49 -9.04
N PHE A 307 5.89 -6.91 -9.33
CA PHE A 307 4.63 -7.41 -8.78
C PHE A 307 4.13 -8.58 -9.63
N LYS A 308 3.78 -9.69 -8.98
CA LYS A 308 3.17 -10.82 -9.68
C LYS A 308 1.81 -10.41 -10.23
N LYS A 309 1.71 -10.32 -11.56
CA LYS A 309 0.44 -10.20 -12.28
C LYS A 309 -0.47 -11.36 -11.92
N ALA A 310 -1.69 -11.06 -11.49
CA ALA A 310 -2.68 -12.05 -11.08
C ALA A 310 -3.97 -11.83 -11.87
N HIS A 311 -4.54 -12.92 -12.38
CA HIS A 311 -5.86 -12.96 -13.03
C HIS A 311 -6.91 -13.63 -12.14
N THR A 312 -6.62 -13.76 -10.85
CA THR A 312 -7.46 -14.46 -9.88
C THR A 312 -8.40 -13.53 -9.11
N CYS A 313 -8.52 -12.27 -9.54
CA CYS A 313 -9.47 -11.33 -8.97
C CYS A 313 -10.87 -11.61 -9.49
N GLU A 314 -11.89 -11.19 -8.74
CA GLU A 314 -13.29 -11.41 -9.11
C GLU A 314 -13.60 -12.89 -9.40
N LEU A 315 -13.17 -13.78 -8.51
CA LEU A 315 -13.29 -15.24 -8.66
C LEU A 315 -12.62 -15.80 -9.92
N GLY A 316 -11.58 -15.12 -10.42
CA GLY A 316 -10.82 -15.54 -11.60
C GLY A 316 -11.35 -14.98 -12.92
N THR A 317 -12.30 -14.05 -12.88
CA THR A 317 -12.89 -13.47 -14.10
C THR A 317 -12.16 -12.24 -14.60
N GLN A 318 -11.29 -11.63 -13.77
CA GLN A 318 -10.64 -10.35 -14.10
C GLN A 318 -9.17 -10.28 -13.69
N PRO A 319 -8.36 -9.48 -14.43
CA PRO A 319 -7.04 -9.10 -13.97
C PRO A 319 -7.16 -8.28 -12.68
N CYS A 320 -6.30 -8.57 -11.72
CA CYS A 320 -6.11 -7.71 -10.57
C CYS A 320 -5.47 -6.39 -11.04
N GLN A 321 -5.77 -5.30 -10.35
CA GLN A 321 -5.15 -4.00 -10.52
C GLN A 321 -4.17 -3.75 -9.37
N LEU A 322 -3.24 -2.83 -9.57
CA LEU A 322 -2.26 -2.38 -8.60
C LEU A 322 -2.33 -0.85 -8.53
N GLU A 323 -2.55 -0.33 -7.32
CA GLU A 323 -2.80 1.09 -7.10
C GLU A 323 -2.13 1.58 -5.81
N GLU A 324 -1.95 2.90 -5.72
CA GLU A 324 -1.52 3.62 -4.51
C GLU A 324 -0.31 3.00 -3.80
N VAL A 325 0.72 2.64 -4.56
CA VAL A 325 1.95 2.09 -3.99
C VAL A 325 2.70 3.20 -3.25
N GLN A 326 2.92 2.99 -1.96
CA GLN A 326 3.74 3.83 -1.09
C GLN A 326 4.88 3.00 -0.51
N VAL A 327 5.97 3.68 -0.18
CA VAL A 327 7.13 3.09 0.49
C VAL A 327 7.37 3.85 1.79
N ALA A 328 7.75 3.14 2.84
CA ALA A 328 8.34 3.74 4.02
C ALA A 328 9.71 4.33 3.64
N THR A 329 9.73 5.62 3.31
CA THR A 329 10.87 6.30 2.68
C THR A 329 12.14 6.27 3.53
N GLY A 330 12.00 6.24 4.85
CA GLY A 330 13.12 6.11 5.80
C GLY A 330 13.80 4.74 5.76
N LEU A 331 13.19 3.73 5.13
CA LEU A 331 13.76 2.38 5.00
C LEU A 331 14.47 2.15 3.65
N LEU A 332 14.35 3.07 2.69
CA LEU A 332 14.85 2.88 1.32
C LEU A 332 16.38 2.75 1.22
N SER A 333 17.12 3.49 2.05
CA SER A 333 18.59 3.54 2.02
C SER A 333 19.24 2.24 2.52
N SER A 334 18.62 1.57 3.48
CA SER A 334 19.08 0.30 4.05
C SER A 334 18.47 -0.92 3.36
N MET A 335 17.46 -0.73 2.51
CA MET A 335 16.77 -1.81 1.80
C MET A 335 17.72 -2.64 0.93
N THR A 336 17.59 -3.96 1.02
CA THR A 336 18.27 -4.92 0.15
C THR A 336 17.26 -5.70 -0.68
N VAL A 337 17.66 -6.16 -1.87
CA VAL A 337 16.82 -7.03 -2.70
C VAL A 337 17.22 -8.47 -2.44
N LYS A 338 16.25 -9.32 -2.10
CA LYS A 338 16.47 -10.77 -1.90
C LYS A 338 15.44 -11.57 -2.69
N SER A 339 15.75 -12.84 -2.95
CA SER A 339 14.80 -13.74 -3.61
C SER A 339 13.53 -13.93 -2.79
N ALA A 340 12.39 -13.80 -3.45
CA ALA A 340 11.08 -13.95 -2.82
C ALA A 340 10.93 -15.33 -2.18
N GLN A 341 10.48 -15.34 -0.93
CA GLN A 341 10.09 -16.55 -0.19
C GLN A 341 8.57 -16.69 -0.19
N ASP A 342 8.07 -17.79 0.39
CA ASP A 342 6.63 -17.98 0.55
C ASP A 342 6.01 -16.85 1.39
N PRO A 343 4.96 -16.17 0.88
CA PRO A 343 4.36 -15.03 1.53
C PRO A 343 3.52 -15.47 2.74
N LEU A 344 3.74 -14.82 3.88
CA LEU A 344 3.02 -15.07 5.13
C LEU A 344 1.79 -14.16 5.22
N ARG A 345 0.62 -14.74 4.91
CA ARG A 345 -0.68 -14.03 4.86
C ARG A 345 -1.46 -14.06 6.18
N GLY A 346 -0.93 -14.73 7.21
CA GLY A 346 -1.61 -14.91 8.49
C GLY A 346 -2.69 -16.00 8.43
N PRO A 347 -3.41 -16.22 9.54
CA PRO A 347 -4.42 -17.28 9.63
C PRO A 347 -5.65 -16.99 8.77
N TRP A 348 -6.35 -18.04 8.37
CA TRP A 348 -7.66 -17.90 7.70
C TRP A 348 -8.70 -17.28 8.63
N PRO A 349 -9.77 -16.68 8.08
CA PRO A 349 -10.91 -16.23 8.89
C PRO A 349 -11.45 -17.35 9.78
N LEU A 350 -11.82 -17.01 11.02
CA LEU A 350 -12.27 -18.00 12.01
C LEU A 350 -13.43 -18.88 11.51
N TRP A 351 -14.41 -18.28 10.82
CA TRP A 351 -15.54 -19.03 10.27
C TRP A 351 -15.10 -20.12 9.29
N LEU A 352 -14.08 -19.85 8.46
CA LEU A 352 -13.56 -20.83 7.51
C LEU A 352 -12.79 -21.93 8.24
N GLN A 353 -12.01 -21.58 9.26
CA GLN A 353 -11.35 -22.56 10.12
C GLN A 353 -12.39 -23.48 10.80
N LEU A 354 -13.49 -22.93 11.30
CA LEU A 354 -14.59 -23.68 11.91
C LEU A 354 -15.30 -24.59 10.91
N ILE A 355 -15.55 -24.13 9.68
CA ILE A 355 -16.13 -24.95 8.61
C ILE A 355 -15.21 -26.13 8.28
N VAL A 356 -13.91 -25.88 8.11
CA VAL A 356 -12.93 -26.93 7.79
C VAL A 356 -12.81 -27.92 8.95
N ALA A 357 -12.82 -27.44 10.20
CA ALA A 357 -12.82 -28.31 11.38
C ALA A 357 -14.08 -29.18 11.43
N ALA A 358 -15.26 -28.59 11.23
CA ALA A 358 -16.53 -29.33 11.20
C ALA A 358 -16.56 -30.36 10.06
N ALA A 359 -16.12 -29.99 8.86
CA ALA A 359 -16.02 -30.89 7.72
C ALA A 359 -15.06 -32.07 8.01
N THR A 360 -13.93 -31.79 8.65
CA THR A 360 -12.95 -32.82 9.05
C THR A 360 -13.56 -33.81 10.03
N VAL A 361 -14.34 -33.34 11.01
CA VAL A 361 -15.07 -34.20 11.95
C VAL A 361 -16.11 -35.05 11.23
N VAL A 362 -16.89 -34.48 10.31
CA VAL A 362 -17.90 -35.22 9.52
C VAL A 362 -17.25 -36.30 8.65
N ILE A 363 -16.16 -35.98 7.96
CA ILE A 363 -15.39 -36.94 7.16
C ILE A 363 -14.84 -38.05 8.05
N GLY A 364 -14.28 -37.71 9.21
CA GLY A 364 -13.81 -38.68 10.20
C GLY A 364 -14.91 -39.64 10.67
N LEU A 365 -16.12 -39.13 10.92
CA LEU A 365 -17.29 -39.94 11.29
C LEU A 365 -17.75 -40.86 10.14
N ILE A 366 -17.72 -40.39 8.89
CA ILE A 366 -18.05 -41.18 7.71
C ILE A 366 -17.03 -42.32 7.55
N VAL A 367 -15.73 -42.02 7.58
CA VAL A 367 -14.65 -43.01 7.49
C VAL A 367 -14.77 -44.02 8.63
N TYR A 368 -14.99 -43.56 9.86
CA TYR A 368 -15.22 -44.44 11.01
C TYR A 368 -16.41 -45.38 10.79
N ARG A 369 -17.54 -44.89 10.28
CA ARG A 369 -18.71 -45.71 9.97
C ARG A 369 -18.42 -46.74 8.87
N ILE A 370 -17.68 -46.36 7.83
CA ILE A 370 -17.29 -47.28 6.74
C ILE A 370 -16.37 -48.37 7.28
N VAL A 371 -15.30 -48.01 7.99
CA VAL A 371 -14.36 -48.97 8.59
C VAL A 371 -15.08 -49.91 9.56
N ARG A 372 -15.99 -49.39 10.39
CA ARG A 372 -16.81 -50.21 11.30
C ARG A 372 -17.72 -51.18 10.55
N ARG A 373 -18.32 -50.77 9.42
CA ARG A 373 -19.14 -51.67 8.57
C ARG A 373 -18.29 -52.75 7.92
N VAL A 374 -17.12 -52.41 7.38
CA VAL A 374 -16.21 -53.37 6.74
C VAL A 374 -15.71 -54.39 7.77
N ARG A 375 -15.27 -53.95 8.96
CA ARG A 375 -14.87 -54.85 10.05
C ARG A 375 -16.00 -55.80 10.48
N ARG A 376 -17.23 -55.29 10.60
CA ARG A 376 -18.39 -56.14 10.92
C ARG A 376 -18.66 -57.19 9.85
N ARG A 377 -18.56 -56.82 8.56
CA ARG A 377 -18.70 -57.78 7.45
C ARG A 377 -17.58 -58.83 7.44
N ALA A 378 -16.34 -58.43 7.67
CA ALA A 378 -15.22 -59.35 7.77
C ALA A 378 -15.38 -60.36 8.93
N LEU A 379 -15.81 -59.88 10.11
CA LEU A 379 -16.11 -60.75 11.26
C LEU A 379 -17.29 -61.70 11.00
N ALA A 380 -18.34 -61.24 10.33
CA ALA A 380 -19.49 -62.07 9.96
C ALA A 380 -19.12 -63.15 8.94
N ASN A 381 -18.31 -62.81 7.93
CA ASN A 381 -17.82 -63.77 6.93
C ASN A 381 -16.86 -64.80 7.56
N ALA A 382 -15.99 -64.37 8.49
CA ALA A 382 -15.14 -65.28 9.24
C ALA A 382 -15.98 -66.28 10.06
N TRP A 383 -17.03 -65.80 10.74
CA TRP A 383 -17.98 -66.65 11.47
C TRP A 383 -18.72 -67.67 10.59
N GLN A 384 -19.07 -67.31 9.35
CA GLN A 384 -19.72 -68.24 8.41
C GLN A 384 -18.73 -69.30 7.89
N SER A 385 -17.46 -68.96 7.68
CA SER A 385 -16.44 -69.91 7.24
C SER A 385 -16.04 -70.94 8.30
N THR A 386 -16.11 -70.60 9.60
CA THR A 386 -15.85 -71.55 10.69
C THR A 386 -17.03 -72.48 11.00
N ASN A 387 -18.26 -72.12 10.60
CA ASN A 387 -19.46 -72.91 10.87
C ASN A 387 -20.03 -73.64 9.63
N ALA A 388 -19.35 -73.59 8.48
CA ALA A 388 -19.67 -74.43 7.34
C ALA A 388 -19.10 -75.85 7.56
N SER A 389 -19.95 -76.77 8.03
CA SER A 389 -19.62 -78.20 8.14
C SER A 389 -19.24 -78.79 6.77
N PRO A 390 -18.24 -79.68 6.67
CA PRO A 390 -17.98 -80.42 5.44
C PRO A 390 -19.19 -81.33 5.16
N SER A 391 -19.76 -81.25 3.96
CA SER A 391 -20.70 -82.27 3.47
C SER A 391 -19.98 -83.62 3.49
N ALA A 392 -20.54 -84.56 4.26
CA ALA A 392 -20.12 -85.94 4.23
C ALA A 392 -20.53 -86.55 2.87
N ASP A 393 -19.54 -86.79 2.01
CA ASP A 393 -19.68 -87.71 0.89
C ASP A 393 -19.96 -89.12 1.44
N LEU A 394 -21.15 -89.64 1.14
CA LEU A 394 -21.50 -91.04 1.37
C LEU A 394 -21.05 -91.86 0.15
N PRO A 395 -20.34 -92.99 0.34
CA PRO A 395 -19.93 -93.84 -0.78
C PRO A 395 -21.11 -94.65 -1.33
N GLU A 396 -21.25 -94.68 -2.65
CA GLU A 396 -22.14 -95.59 -3.38
C GLU A 396 -21.78 -97.06 -3.09
N SER A 397 -22.77 -97.85 -2.70
CA SER A 397 -22.67 -99.32 -2.65
C SER A 397 -23.02 -99.94 -4.01
N PRO A 398 -22.34 -101.02 -4.44
CA PRO A 398 -22.46 -101.54 -5.80
C PRO A 398 -23.70 -102.43 -6.02
N ARG A 399 -24.08 -102.50 -7.30
CA ARG A 399 -25.19 -103.27 -7.90
C ARG A 399 -25.22 -104.75 -7.49
N THR A 400 -26.44 -105.28 -7.35
CA THR A 400 -26.89 -106.56 -7.93
C THR A 400 -28.36 -106.47 -8.27
#